data_AF-A0A1F4ZZG3-F1
#
_entry.id   AF-A0A1F4ZZG3-F1
#
_cell.length_a   1.000
_cell.length_b   1.000
_cell.length_c   1.000
_cell.angle_alpha   90.00
_cell.angle_beta   90.00
_cell.angle_gamma   90.00
#
_symmetry.space_group_name_H-M   'P 1'
#
loop_
_entity.id
_entity.type
_entity.pdbx_description
1 polymer ?
#
loop_
_entity_poly.entity_id
_entity_poly.type
_entity_poly.pdbx_seq_one_letter_code
_entity_poly.pdbx_strand_id
1 'polypeptide(L)'
;MAQASSKSKKPAPVNDNFLEALRDLSKGVVDDARTQLHQAVTSDVRSSFGLDSSGTLNPNEQVSINQLQKAEAQGEEKAENRFSSRIEQMRSEERSRLLREEAASRSQIDSIRNEILSLAKSMGDFAQEVQMAAMQAPANPGIYHKGFFAHLKSVISLLRQRVDSSKNWLASANSRANKRGHYWGQVQKSGTKYMLSSERYMVTSTG
;
A
#
# COMPACT_ATOMS: atom_id res chain seq x y z
N MET A 1 -6.68 -59.39 -22.20
CA MET A 1 -6.92 -59.27 -20.75
C MET A 1 -6.47 -57.88 -20.32
N ALA A 2 -7.42 -56.98 -20.05
CA ALA A 2 -7.15 -55.58 -19.70
C ALA A 2 -6.98 -55.44 -18.19
N GLN A 3 -5.87 -54.84 -17.75
CA GLN A 3 -5.65 -54.46 -16.35
C GLN A 3 -6.36 -53.12 -16.08
N ALA A 4 -7.23 -53.11 -15.07
CA ALA A 4 -7.92 -51.91 -14.61
C ALA A 4 -7.02 -51.09 -13.68
N SER A 5 -6.78 -49.83 -14.04
CA SER A 5 -6.10 -48.82 -13.24
C SER A 5 -7.05 -48.28 -12.16
N SER A 6 -6.72 -48.48 -10.88
CA SER A 6 -7.40 -47.85 -9.75
C SER A 6 -6.89 -46.43 -9.53
N LYS A 7 -7.71 -45.41 -9.86
CA LYS A 7 -7.44 -44.00 -9.52
C LYS A 7 -7.57 -43.77 -8.01
N SER A 8 -6.53 -43.26 -7.36
CA SER A 8 -6.57 -42.83 -5.96
C SER A 8 -7.39 -41.53 -5.82
N LYS A 9 -8.35 -41.52 -4.88
CA LYS A 9 -9.08 -40.30 -4.47
C LYS A 9 -8.15 -39.47 -3.57
N LYS A 10 -7.93 -38.21 -3.94
CA LYS A 10 -7.20 -37.23 -3.12
C LYS A 10 -8.04 -36.87 -1.88
N PRO A 11 -7.44 -36.72 -0.68
CA PRO A 11 -8.17 -36.26 0.50
C PRO A 11 -8.65 -34.81 0.29
N ALA A 12 -9.88 -34.54 0.72
CA ALA A 12 -10.49 -33.20 0.67
C ALA A 12 -9.73 -32.20 1.57
N PRO A 13 -9.70 -30.90 1.21
CA PRO A 13 -9.08 -29.87 2.04
C PRO A 13 -9.80 -29.77 3.39
N VAL A 14 -9.02 -29.70 4.47
CA VAL A 14 -9.50 -29.39 5.81
C VAL A 14 -9.71 -27.88 5.86
N ASN A 15 -10.96 -27.44 6.07
CA ASN A 15 -11.34 -26.03 6.10
C ASN A 15 -11.46 -25.55 7.56
N ASP A 16 -10.75 -24.47 7.91
CA ASP A 16 -10.62 -23.98 9.29
C ASP A 16 -11.72 -22.96 9.70
N ASN A 17 -12.77 -22.74 8.90
CA ASN A 17 -13.76 -21.70 9.21
C ASN A 17 -15.20 -22.01 8.72
N PHE A 18 -16.18 -21.79 9.60
CA PHE A 18 -17.62 -21.88 9.34
C PHE A 18 -18.08 -21.10 8.11
N LEU A 19 -17.53 -19.91 7.88
CA LEU A 19 -17.94 -19.06 6.75
C LEU A 19 -17.45 -19.62 5.40
N GLU A 20 -16.31 -20.32 5.38
CA GLU A 20 -15.81 -20.99 4.18
C GLU A 20 -16.63 -22.24 3.88
N ALA A 21 -16.99 -23.01 4.92
CA ALA A 21 -17.91 -24.14 4.79
C ALA A 21 -19.29 -23.71 4.26
N LEU A 22 -19.81 -22.56 4.72
CA LEU A 22 -21.07 -22.01 4.24
C LEU A 22 -20.98 -21.49 2.79
N ARG A 23 -19.85 -20.88 2.42
CA ARG A 23 -19.61 -20.43 1.04
C ARG A 23 -19.52 -21.63 0.08
N ASP A 24 -18.89 -22.72 0.48
CA ASP A 24 -18.79 -23.94 -0.33
C ASP A 24 -20.11 -24.72 -0.41
N LEU A 25 -21.02 -24.57 0.57
CA LEU A 25 -22.41 -25.09 0.52
C LEU A 25 -23.18 -24.57 -0.72
N SER A 26 -22.84 -23.36 -1.19
CA SER A 26 -23.46 -22.78 -2.39
C SER A 26 -23.00 -23.42 -3.71
N LYS A 27 -21.92 -24.21 -3.70
CA LYS A 27 -21.31 -24.81 -4.90
C LYS A 27 -21.62 -26.30 -5.10
N GLY A 28 -22.55 -26.86 -4.33
CA GLY A 28 -23.24 -28.10 -4.67
C GLY A 28 -22.47 -29.38 -4.37
N VAL A 29 -22.47 -29.80 -3.10
CA VAL A 29 -22.32 -31.19 -2.64
C VAL A 29 -23.10 -31.29 -1.31
N VAL A 30 -24.23 -31.99 -1.27
CA VAL A 30 -25.20 -31.89 -0.15
C VAL A 30 -24.89 -32.84 1.02
N ASP A 31 -24.32 -34.02 0.77
CA ASP A 31 -24.20 -35.06 1.80
C ASP A 31 -22.90 -34.99 2.62
N ASP A 32 -21.75 -34.75 2.00
CA ASP A 32 -20.48 -34.58 2.73
C ASP A 32 -20.41 -33.24 3.47
N ALA A 33 -21.04 -32.18 2.93
CA ALA A 33 -21.05 -30.86 3.53
C ALA A 33 -21.90 -30.78 4.80
N ARG A 34 -23.00 -31.55 4.89
CA ARG A 34 -23.83 -31.60 6.09
C ARG A 34 -23.08 -32.24 7.26
N THR A 35 -22.32 -33.30 7.01
CA THR A 35 -21.51 -33.98 8.03
C THR A 35 -20.34 -33.11 8.47
N GLN A 36 -19.69 -32.40 7.54
CA GLN A 36 -18.59 -31.48 7.84
C GLN A 36 -19.06 -30.21 8.58
N LEU A 37 -20.24 -29.67 8.24
CA LEU A 37 -20.83 -28.53 8.96
C LEU A 37 -21.21 -28.93 10.41
N HIS A 38 -21.84 -30.09 10.58
CA HIS A 38 -22.14 -30.61 11.92
C HIS A 38 -20.87 -30.85 12.73
N GLN A 39 -19.81 -31.40 12.13
CA GLN A 39 -18.54 -31.63 12.82
C GLN A 39 -17.81 -30.32 13.14
N ALA A 40 -17.71 -29.38 12.21
CA ALA A 40 -17.03 -28.09 12.42
C ALA A 40 -17.74 -27.21 13.45
N VAL A 41 -19.08 -27.10 13.40
CA VAL A 41 -19.86 -26.33 14.38
C VAL A 41 -19.77 -26.97 15.76
N THR A 42 -19.82 -28.30 15.84
CA THR A 42 -19.73 -28.98 17.14
C THR A 42 -18.31 -28.97 17.70
N SER A 43 -17.26 -29.01 16.87
CA SER A 43 -15.87 -28.98 17.33
C SER A 43 -15.43 -27.57 17.74
N ASP A 44 -15.78 -26.53 17.00
CA ASP A 44 -15.39 -25.15 17.32
C ASP A 44 -16.14 -24.63 18.54
N VAL A 45 -17.44 -24.90 18.65
CA VAL A 45 -18.20 -24.50 19.84
C VAL A 45 -17.73 -25.27 21.07
N ARG A 46 -17.55 -26.59 20.99
CA ARG A 46 -17.11 -27.39 22.15
C ARG A 46 -15.68 -27.05 22.60
N SER A 47 -14.77 -26.81 21.66
CA SER A 47 -13.39 -26.44 21.99
C SER A 47 -13.29 -25.01 22.55
N SER A 48 -14.16 -24.09 22.15
CA SER A 48 -14.23 -22.74 22.71
C SER A 48 -14.77 -22.71 24.15
N PHE A 49 -15.50 -23.75 24.58
CA PHE A 49 -15.97 -23.94 25.97
C PHE A 49 -15.08 -24.88 26.80
N GLY A 50 -13.89 -25.25 26.31
CA GLY A 50 -12.94 -26.09 27.06
C GLY A 50 -13.40 -27.53 27.32
N LEU A 51 -14.39 -28.03 26.57
CA LEU A 51 -14.77 -29.43 26.61
C LEU A 51 -13.70 -30.24 25.86
N ASP A 52 -12.85 -30.92 26.62
CA ASP A 52 -11.72 -31.68 26.10
C ASP A 52 -12.11 -32.64 24.97
N SER A 53 -11.18 -32.78 24.03
CA SER A 53 -11.23 -33.57 22.79
C SER A 53 -11.32 -35.10 23.00
N SER A 54 -11.87 -35.56 24.13
CA SER A 54 -12.01 -36.97 24.51
C SER A 54 -13.40 -37.36 25.04
N GLY A 55 -14.32 -36.43 25.30
CA GLY A 55 -15.50 -36.74 26.13
C GLY A 55 -16.82 -36.72 25.37
N THR A 56 -17.32 -37.88 24.93
CA THR A 56 -18.77 -38.06 24.75
C THR A 56 -19.42 -38.03 26.13
N LEU A 57 -20.04 -36.92 26.53
CA LEU A 57 -20.83 -36.86 27.76
C LEU A 57 -22.05 -37.76 27.60
N ASN A 58 -22.10 -38.83 28.39
CA ASN A 58 -23.28 -39.68 28.44
C ASN A 58 -24.36 -39.01 29.32
N PRO A 59 -25.67 -39.22 29.03
CA PRO A 59 -26.73 -38.75 29.92
C PRO A 59 -26.47 -39.24 31.35
N ASN A 60 -26.54 -38.34 32.35
CA ASN A 60 -26.19 -38.54 33.78
C ASN A 60 -24.70 -38.53 34.19
N GLU A 61 -23.77 -38.09 33.35
CA GLU A 61 -22.38 -37.89 33.77
C GLU A 61 -22.23 -36.63 34.65
N GLN A 62 -21.67 -36.80 35.86
CA GLN A 62 -21.49 -35.69 36.81
C GLN A 62 -20.22 -34.93 36.49
N VAL A 63 -20.37 -33.75 35.89
CA VAL A 63 -19.24 -32.87 35.63
C VAL A 63 -18.84 -32.16 36.92
N SER A 64 -17.58 -32.33 37.32
CA SER A 64 -17.04 -31.70 38.52
C SER A 64 -16.86 -30.19 38.27
N ILE A 65 -17.33 -29.35 39.20
CA ILE A 65 -17.21 -27.87 39.12
C ILE A 65 -15.74 -27.43 38.90
N ASN A 66 -14.78 -28.13 39.50
CA ASN A 66 -13.34 -27.88 39.33
C ASN A 66 -12.81 -28.17 37.91
N GLN A 67 -13.41 -29.12 37.18
CA GLN A 67 -13.05 -29.41 35.79
C GLN A 67 -13.62 -28.34 34.85
N LEU A 68 -14.85 -27.87 35.11
CA LEU A 68 -15.45 -26.76 34.36
C LEU A 68 -14.64 -25.48 34.49
N GLN A 69 -14.18 -25.13 35.69
CA GLN A 69 -13.33 -23.95 35.88
C GLN A 69 -11.97 -24.05 35.17
N LYS A 70 -11.37 -25.24 35.11
CA LYS A 70 -10.12 -25.45 34.36
C LYS A 70 -10.35 -25.38 32.85
N ALA A 71 -11.45 -25.95 32.37
CA ALA A 71 -11.88 -25.87 30.97
C ALA A 71 -12.14 -24.42 30.55
N GLU A 72 -12.85 -23.65 31.37
CA GLU A 72 -13.15 -22.23 31.17
C GLU A 72 -11.85 -21.41 31.10
N ALA A 73 -10.95 -21.56 32.08
CA ALA A 73 -9.66 -20.85 32.08
C ALA A 73 -8.79 -21.19 30.86
N GLN A 74 -8.77 -22.46 30.42
CA GLN A 74 -8.05 -22.86 29.21
C GLN A 74 -8.72 -22.34 27.92
N GLY A 75 -10.05 -22.24 27.92
CA GLY A 75 -10.83 -21.65 26.83
C GLY A 75 -10.55 -20.15 26.70
N GLU A 76 -10.54 -19.43 27.83
CA GLU A 76 -10.19 -18.01 27.91
C GLU A 76 -8.76 -17.76 27.45
N GLU A 77 -7.77 -18.52 27.94
CA GLU A 77 -6.36 -18.37 27.54
C GLU A 77 -6.18 -18.64 26.03
N LYS A 78 -6.83 -19.67 25.49
CA LYS A 78 -6.80 -19.95 24.05
C LYS A 78 -7.49 -18.86 23.23
N ALA A 79 -8.61 -18.33 23.70
CA ALA A 79 -9.32 -17.23 23.04
C ALA A 79 -8.50 -15.94 23.04
N GLU A 80 -7.86 -15.62 24.17
CA GLU A 80 -6.98 -14.45 24.32
C GLU A 80 -5.73 -14.58 23.43
N ASN A 81 -5.10 -15.75 23.39
CA ASN A 81 -3.96 -16.01 22.51
C ASN A 81 -4.32 -15.94 21.03
N ARG A 82 -5.51 -16.42 20.63
CA ARG A 82 -6.02 -16.28 19.25
C ARG A 82 -6.30 -14.82 18.91
N PHE A 83 -6.87 -14.07 19.84
CA PHE A 83 -7.16 -12.65 19.65
C PHE A 83 -5.87 -11.84 19.52
N SER A 84 -4.92 -12.00 20.43
CA SER A 84 -3.63 -11.30 20.41
C SER A 84 -2.84 -11.60 19.13
N SER A 85 -2.76 -12.86 18.72
CA SER A 85 -2.10 -13.28 17.48
C SER A 85 -2.73 -12.63 16.24
N ARG A 86 -4.06 -12.48 16.21
CA ARG A 86 -4.77 -11.83 15.10
C ARG A 86 -4.52 -10.32 15.05
N ILE A 87 -4.45 -9.66 16.21
CA ILE A 87 -4.08 -8.23 16.30
C ILE A 87 -2.64 -8.02 15.81
N GLU A 88 -1.71 -8.88 16.23
CA GLU A 88 -0.31 -8.87 15.79
C GLU A 88 -0.21 -9.01 14.26
N GLN A 89 -0.96 -9.96 13.70
CA GLN A 89 -1.01 -10.20 12.27
C GLN A 89 -1.53 -8.98 11.50
N MET A 90 -2.67 -8.40 11.92
CA MET A 90 -3.23 -7.20 11.27
C MET A 90 -2.24 -6.02 11.30
N ARG A 91 -1.57 -5.78 12.43
CA ARG A 91 -0.54 -4.73 12.53
C ARG A 91 0.65 -4.99 11.61
N SER A 92 1.07 -6.26 11.48
CA SER A 92 2.16 -6.64 10.59
C SER A 92 1.80 -6.43 9.12
N GLU A 93 0.57 -6.75 8.73
CA GLU A 93 0.05 -6.56 7.38
C GLU A 93 -0.05 -5.09 7.03
N GLU A 94 -0.63 -4.26 7.91
CA GLU A 94 -0.67 -2.80 7.76
C GLU A 94 0.73 -2.22 7.57
N ARG A 95 1.68 -2.61 8.43
CA ARG A 95 3.07 -2.15 8.32
C ARG A 95 3.71 -2.57 6.99
N SER A 96 3.48 -3.81 6.56
CA SER A 96 4.01 -4.32 5.29
C SER A 96 3.42 -3.57 4.09
N ARG A 97 2.13 -3.22 4.13
CA ARG A 97 1.46 -2.44 3.11
C ARG A 97 2.02 -1.02 3.03
N LEU A 98 2.17 -0.35 4.18
CA LEU A 98 2.77 0.98 4.24
C LEU A 98 4.20 1.00 3.69
N LEU A 99 5.02 0.00 4.03
CA LEU A 99 6.37 -0.13 3.50
C LEU A 99 6.40 -0.35 1.98
N ARG A 100 5.45 -1.13 1.43
CA ARG A 100 5.31 -1.33 -0.02
C ARG A 100 4.88 -0.05 -0.72
N GLU A 101 3.89 0.65 -0.17
CA GLU A 101 3.43 1.94 -0.69
C GLU A 101 4.57 2.98 -0.69
N GLU A 102 5.36 3.01 0.38
CA GLU A 102 6.52 3.90 0.49
C GLU A 102 7.61 3.52 -0.52
N ALA A 103 7.94 2.24 -0.68
CA ALA A 103 8.92 1.77 -1.65
C ALA A 103 8.49 2.06 -3.09
N ALA A 104 7.22 1.84 -3.43
CA ALA A 104 6.66 2.19 -4.73
C ALA A 104 6.74 3.69 -4.99
N SER A 105 6.37 4.51 -4.00
CA SER A 105 6.46 5.98 -4.08
C SER A 105 7.90 6.44 -4.31
N ARG A 106 8.87 5.87 -3.59
CA ARG A 106 10.30 6.17 -3.77
C ARG A 106 10.77 5.83 -5.18
N SER A 107 10.43 4.64 -5.68
CA SER A 107 10.79 4.22 -7.04
C SER A 107 10.20 5.14 -8.12
N GLN A 108 8.96 5.62 -7.93
CA GLN A 108 8.33 6.57 -8.85
C GLN A 108 9.05 7.92 -8.85
N ILE A 109 9.41 8.44 -7.67
CA ILE A 109 10.17 9.68 -7.52
C ILE A 109 11.52 9.57 -8.21
N ASP A 110 12.22 8.44 -8.07
CA ASP A 110 13.52 8.22 -8.71
C ASP A 110 13.40 8.15 -10.24
N SER A 111 12.35 7.52 -10.77
CA SER A 111 12.05 7.52 -12.22
C SER A 111 11.83 8.94 -12.74
N ILE A 112 10.97 9.72 -12.06
CA ILE A 112 10.70 11.12 -12.43
C ILE A 112 11.98 11.96 -12.39
N ARG A 113 12.85 11.73 -11.40
CA ARG A 113 14.15 12.43 -11.31
C ARG A 113 15.04 12.11 -12.50
N ASN A 114 15.14 10.84 -12.89
CA ASN A 114 15.94 10.42 -14.04
C ASN A 114 15.41 11.01 -15.34
N GLU A 115 14.08 11.05 -15.52
CA GLU A 115 13.43 11.70 -16.66
C GLU A 115 13.73 13.21 -16.70
N ILE A 116 13.67 13.90 -15.56
CA ILE A 116 14.03 15.33 -15.45
C ILE A 116 15.49 15.55 -15.86
N LEU A 117 16.42 14.68 -15.43
CA LEU A 117 17.84 14.77 -15.79
C LEU A 117 18.07 14.50 -17.29
N SER A 118 17.39 13.50 -17.84
CA SER A 118 17.44 13.19 -19.27
C SER A 118 16.90 14.35 -20.10
N LEU A 119 15.78 14.94 -19.67
CA LEU A 119 15.19 16.13 -20.31
C LEU A 119 16.14 17.33 -20.25
N ALA A 120 16.81 17.56 -19.13
CA ALA A 120 17.79 18.62 -19.00
C ALA A 120 18.96 18.45 -19.99
N LYS A 121 19.44 17.21 -20.17
CA LYS A 121 20.48 16.88 -21.15
C LYS A 121 19.99 17.12 -22.59
N SER A 122 18.84 16.58 -22.95
CA SER A 122 18.29 16.74 -24.31
C SER A 122 18.01 18.20 -24.66
N MET A 123 17.68 19.03 -23.67
CA MET A 123 17.51 20.48 -23.87
C MET A 123 18.85 21.19 -24.13
N GLY A 124 19.96 20.70 -23.58
CA GLY A 124 21.30 21.18 -23.90
C GLY A 124 21.71 20.86 -25.33
N ASP A 125 21.50 19.61 -25.75
CA ASP A 125 21.77 19.16 -27.13
C ASP A 125 20.89 19.94 -28.12
N PHE A 126 19.60 20.11 -27.82
CA PHE A 126 18.67 20.93 -28.62
C PHE A 126 19.12 22.39 -28.75
N ALA A 127 19.62 23.00 -27.67
CA ALA A 127 20.13 24.38 -27.71
C ALA A 127 21.32 24.51 -28.66
N GLN A 128 22.22 23.52 -28.68
CA GLN A 128 23.36 23.49 -29.59
C GLN A 128 22.90 23.33 -31.05
N GLU A 129 21.94 22.44 -31.33
CA GLU A 129 21.37 22.26 -32.67
C GLU A 129 20.67 23.52 -33.19
N VAL A 130 19.90 24.19 -32.34
CA VAL A 130 19.27 25.49 -32.68
C VAL A 130 20.32 26.55 -32.99
N GLN A 131 21.40 26.62 -32.20
CA GLN A 131 22.50 27.55 -32.46
C GLN A 131 23.17 27.27 -33.80
N MET A 132 23.47 26.00 -34.10
CA MET A 132 24.03 25.60 -35.39
C MET A 132 23.09 25.96 -36.55
N ALA A 133 21.79 25.64 -36.43
CA ALA A 133 20.80 25.97 -37.45
C ALA A 133 20.67 27.49 -37.67
N ALA A 134 20.77 28.30 -36.61
CA ALA A 134 20.79 29.75 -36.71
C ALA A 134 22.06 30.30 -37.38
N MET A 135 23.22 29.70 -37.10
CA MET A 135 24.51 30.08 -37.72
C MET A 135 24.63 29.63 -39.18
N GLN A 136 23.97 28.53 -39.56
CA GLN A 136 23.98 27.96 -40.92
C GLN A 136 22.91 28.57 -41.84
N ALA A 137 22.32 29.71 -41.49
CA ALA A 137 21.29 30.34 -42.31
C ALA A 137 21.81 30.66 -43.74
N PRO A 138 21.14 30.19 -44.80
CA PRO A 138 21.62 30.36 -46.17
C PRO A 138 21.58 31.83 -46.61
N ALA A 139 22.60 32.26 -47.36
CA ALA A 139 22.71 33.64 -47.86
C ALA A 139 21.54 34.06 -48.78
N ASN A 140 20.91 33.10 -49.46
CA ASN A 140 19.72 33.30 -50.32
C ASN A 140 18.56 32.41 -49.85
N PRO A 141 17.79 32.83 -48.84
CA PRO A 141 16.74 32.00 -48.25
C PRO A 141 15.47 31.94 -49.14
N GLY A 142 15.06 30.72 -49.50
CA GLY A 142 13.77 30.45 -50.18
C GLY A 142 12.58 30.28 -49.22
N ILE A 143 11.37 30.11 -49.78
CA ILE A 143 10.09 29.96 -49.03
C ILE A 143 10.15 28.82 -48.01
N TYR A 144 10.79 27.70 -48.36
CA TYR A 144 10.97 26.56 -47.47
C TYR A 144 11.76 26.93 -46.19
N HIS A 145 12.89 27.62 -46.35
CA HIS A 145 13.72 28.06 -45.23
C HIS A 145 12.94 29.01 -44.30
N LYS A 146 12.14 29.92 -44.87
CA LYS A 146 11.26 30.81 -44.10
C LYS A 146 10.25 30.03 -43.26
N GLY A 147 9.61 29.00 -43.85
CA GLY A 147 8.66 28.15 -43.14
C GLY A 147 9.32 27.36 -42.01
N PHE A 148 10.49 26.77 -42.29
CA PHE A 148 11.29 26.05 -41.29
C PHE A 148 11.65 26.92 -40.09
N PHE A 149 12.27 28.10 -40.32
CA PHE A 149 12.67 28.99 -39.22
C PHE A 149 11.47 29.58 -38.48
N ALA A 150 10.35 29.82 -39.16
CA ALA A 150 9.11 30.26 -38.50
C ALA A 150 8.55 29.18 -37.57
N HIS A 151 8.56 27.92 -38.00
CA HIS A 151 8.17 26.80 -37.17
C HIS A 151 9.12 26.61 -35.98
N LEU A 152 10.44 26.64 -36.23
CA LEU A 152 11.47 26.54 -35.19
C LEU A 152 11.32 27.64 -34.13
N LYS A 153 11.07 28.88 -34.55
CA LYS A 153 10.79 30.02 -33.65
C LYS A 153 9.54 29.77 -32.80
N SER A 154 8.48 29.22 -33.38
CA SER A 154 7.24 28.91 -32.65
C SER A 154 7.48 27.87 -31.55
N VAL A 155 8.20 26.79 -31.87
CA VAL A 155 8.57 25.74 -30.90
C VAL A 155 9.41 26.32 -29.76
N ILE A 156 10.45 27.10 -30.07
CA ILE A 156 11.30 27.75 -29.06
C ILE A 156 10.49 28.70 -28.17
N SER A 157 9.56 29.47 -28.76
CA SER A 157 8.72 30.40 -28.01
C SER A 157 7.82 29.69 -26.99
N LEU A 158 7.21 28.57 -27.40
CA LEU A 158 6.38 27.75 -26.51
C LEU A 158 7.22 27.12 -25.39
N LEU A 159 8.39 26.57 -25.72
CA LEU A 159 9.32 26.02 -24.72
C LEU A 159 9.72 27.08 -23.70
N ARG A 160 10.04 28.31 -24.14
CA ARG A 160 10.38 29.41 -23.25
C ARG A 160 9.26 29.73 -22.27
N GLN A 161 8.02 29.83 -22.74
CA GLN A 161 6.86 30.08 -21.89
C GLN A 161 6.66 28.99 -20.83
N ARG A 162 6.84 27.71 -21.22
CA ARG A 162 6.74 26.59 -20.28
C ARG A 162 7.85 26.62 -19.24
N VAL A 163 9.09 26.87 -19.65
CA VAL A 163 10.24 26.99 -18.75
C VAL A 163 10.04 28.13 -17.74
N ASP A 164 9.59 29.29 -18.18
CA ASP A 164 9.37 30.44 -17.27
C ASP A 164 8.25 30.15 -16.25
N SER A 165 7.17 29.48 -16.69
CA SER A 165 6.10 29.03 -15.80
C SER A 165 6.62 28.03 -14.75
N SER A 166 7.41 27.04 -15.19
CA SER A 166 8.02 26.05 -14.31
C SER A 166 9.02 26.67 -13.33
N LYS A 167 9.81 27.66 -13.77
CA LYS A 167 10.73 28.41 -12.89
C LYS A 167 9.97 29.13 -11.78
N ASN A 168 8.86 29.79 -12.10
CA ASN A 168 8.04 30.49 -11.11
C ASN A 168 7.44 29.52 -10.08
N TRP A 169 6.92 28.38 -10.55
CA TRP A 169 6.41 27.34 -9.66
C TRP A 169 7.51 26.76 -8.76
N LEU A 170 8.67 26.43 -9.32
CA LEU A 170 9.80 25.86 -8.59
C LEU A 170 10.39 26.86 -7.58
N ALA A 171 10.50 28.14 -7.96
CA ALA A 171 10.91 29.20 -7.04
C ALA A 171 9.93 29.34 -5.87
N SER A 172 8.62 29.25 -6.13
CA SER A 172 7.59 29.28 -5.09
C SER A 172 7.66 28.06 -4.17
N ALA A 173 7.85 26.86 -4.73
CA ALA A 173 8.00 25.62 -3.98
C ALA A 173 9.26 25.65 -3.10
N ASN A 174 10.40 26.05 -3.66
CA ASN A 174 11.66 26.19 -2.92
C ASN A 174 11.58 27.26 -1.83
N SER A 175 10.92 28.40 -2.10
CA SER A 175 10.69 29.43 -1.09
C SER A 175 9.87 28.90 0.09
N ARG A 176 8.79 28.15 -0.18
CA ARG A 176 7.99 27.49 0.86
C ARG A 176 8.82 26.46 1.64
N ALA A 177 9.61 25.63 0.94
CA ALA A 177 10.47 24.63 1.56
C ALA A 177 11.52 25.26 2.49
N ASN A 178 12.18 26.35 2.04
CA ASN A 178 13.17 27.09 2.82
C ASN A 178 12.55 27.74 4.06
N LYS A 179 11.38 28.38 3.92
CA LYS A 179 10.66 28.96 5.07
C LYS A 179 10.28 27.89 6.08
N ARG A 180 9.83 26.72 5.62
CA ARG A 180 9.51 25.57 6.49
C ARG A 180 10.75 25.05 7.20
N GLY A 181 11.86 24.90 6.49
CA GLY A 181 13.15 24.50 7.08
C GLY A 181 13.64 25.49 8.14
N HIS A 182 13.58 26.79 7.85
CA HIS A 182 13.91 27.83 8.82
C HIS A 182 13.00 27.79 10.05
N TYR A 183 11.68 27.66 9.86
CA TYR A 183 10.73 27.52 10.95
C TYR A 183 11.08 26.36 11.87
N TRP A 184 11.25 25.15 11.34
CA TRP A 184 11.59 23.98 12.15
C TRP A 184 12.98 24.07 12.77
N GLY A 185 13.94 24.70 12.10
CA GLY A 185 15.25 24.99 12.70
C GLY A 185 15.17 25.94 13.91
N GLN A 186 14.25 26.90 13.89
CA GLN A 186 14.01 27.79 15.03
C GLN A 186 13.23 27.10 16.16
N VAL A 187 12.25 26.25 15.82
CA VAL A 187 11.58 25.37 16.80
C VAL A 187 12.59 24.47 17.49
N GLN A 188 13.55 23.89 16.76
CA GLN A 188 14.59 23.06 17.35
C GLN A 188 15.50 23.83 18.31
N LYS A 189 15.80 25.11 18.03
CA LYS A 189 16.67 25.95 18.87
C LYS A 189 15.96 26.51 20.11
N SER A 190 14.75 27.01 19.93
CA SER A 190 14.02 27.79 20.95
C SER A 190 12.87 27.02 21.61
N GLY A 191 12.62 25.79 21.13
CA GLY A 191 11.60 24.90 21.66
C GLY A 191 10.17 25.43 21.50
N THR A 192 9.31 24.99 22.40
CA THR A 192 7.88 25.35 22.47
C THR A 192 7.63 26.85 22.62
N LYS A 193 8.56 27.61 23.19
CA LYS A 193 8.47 29.08 23.28
C LYS A 193 8.35 29.74 21.90
N TYR A 194 9.03 29.21 20.89
CA TYR A 194 8.96 29.74 19.52
C TYR A 194 7.67 29.33 18.80
N MET A 195 7.16 28.11 19.06
CA MET A 195 5.88 27.65 18.50
C MET A 195 4.69 28.42 19.08
N LEU A 196 4.73 28.72 20.38
CA LEU A 196 3.64 29.35 21.12
C LEU A 196 3.73 30.89 21.16
N SER A 197 4.67 31.49 20.44
CA SER A 197 4.74 32.96 20.32
C SER A 197 3.43 33.45 19.70
N SER A 198 2.80 34.45 20.32
CA SER A 198 1.47 34.95 19.94
C SER A 198 1.38 35.40 18.48
N GLU A 199 2.47 35.98 17.96
CA GLU A 199 2.67 36.35 16.56
C GLU A 199 2.65 35.15 15.58
N ARG A 200 3.07 33.96 16.01
CA ARG A 200 3.21 32.77 15.15
C ARG A 200 2.05 31.82 15.27
N TYR A 201 1.53 31.67 16.49
CA TYR A 201 0.40 30.80 16.79
C TYR A 201 -0.79 31.07 15.85
N MET A 202 -1.12 32.35 15.64
CA MET A 202 -2.20 32.78 14.75
C MET A 202 -1.95 32.41 13.27
N VAL A 203 -0.69 32.46 12.81
CA VAL A 203 -0.32 32.17 11.42
C VAL A 203 -0.26 30.66 11.17
N THR A 204 0.13 29.87 12.16
CA THR A 204 0.16 28.41 12.06
C THR A 204 -1.21 27.76 12.25
N SER A 205 -2.14 28.40 12.96
CA SER A 205 -3.48 27.86 13.24
C SER A 205 -4.50 28.08 12.12
N THR A 206 -4.25 29.04 11.23
CA THR A 206 -5.18 29.45 10.16
C THR A 206 -4.84 28.87 8.79
N GLY A 207 -4.14 27.73 8.77
CA GLY A 207 -3.57 27.04 7.60
C GLY A 207 -4.32 27.19 6.27
#